data_AF-A0A1V5HQS7-F1
#
_entry.id   AF-A0A1V5HQS7-F1
#
_cell.length_a   1.000
_cell.length_b   1.000
_cell.length_c   1.000
_cell.angle_alpha   90.00
_cell.angle_beta   90.00
_cell.angle_gamma   90.00
#
_symmetry.space_group_name_H-M   'P 1'
#
loop_
_entity.id
_entity.type
_entity.pdbx_description
1 polymer ?
#
loop_
_entity_poly.entity_id
_entity_poly.type
_entity_poly.pdbx_seq_one_letter_code
_entity_poly.pdbx_strand_id
1 'polypeptide(L)'
;MTLPTRKAGEFKSYFLSHNPDENKDRKKYFGRTFLNDVDEEKNRNGMSLLRISCDCAWSADSCMVEGYQSDGTEVELMNLEKAIKACEVRRLTLRSYEPGIGFEESATYDASKDKEVKYESRDLYPDPGCECLDDDESDDQKNGQKEMQ
;
A
#
# COMPACT_ATOMS: atom_id res chain seq x y z
N MET A 1 6.96 3.92 -1.86
CA MET A 1 7.85 2.90 -2.48
C MET A 1 8.84 3.52 -3.46
N THR A 2 9.93 2.82 -3.80
CA THR A 2 10.93 3.25 -4.80
C THR A 2 11.33 2.09 -5.70
N LEU A 3 11.39 2.32 -7.03
CA LEU A 3 11.72 1.27 -7.99
C LEU A 3 12.27 1.83 -9.32
N PRO A 4 13.31 1.21 -9.93
CA PRO A 4 13.72 1.52 -11.29
C PRO A 4 13.01 0.62 -12.31
N THR A 5 12.50 1.23 -13.38
CA THR A 5 11.81 0.56 -14.48
C THR A 5 11.99 1.34 -15.80
N ARG A 6 11.90 0.63 -16.93
CA ARG A 6 11.78 1.23 -18.27
C ARG A 6 10.34 1.57 -18.64
N LYS A 7 9.37 1.00 -17.92
CA LYS A 7 7.92 1.10 -18.16
C LYS A 7 7.24 1.94 -17.08
N ALA A 8 7.83 3.11 -16.77
CA ALA A 8 7.36 3.98 -15.70
C ALA A 8 5.90 4.41 -15.86
N GLY A 9 5.48 4.77 -17.07
CA GLY A 9 4.09 5.16 -17.34
C GLY A 9 3.09 4.04 -17.04
N GLU A 10 3.44 2.81 -17.41
CA GLU A 10 2.61 1.63 -17.15
C GLU A 10 2.51 1.34 -15.66
N PHE A 11 3.64 1.35 -14.93
CA PHE A 11 3.61 1.11 -13.48
C PHE A 11 2.77 2.15 -12.73
N LYS A 12 2.90 3.43 -13.09
CA LYS A 12 2.07 4.52 -12.52
C LYS A 12 0.58 4.32 -12.80
N SER A 13 0.22 3.77 -13.95
CA SER A 13 -1.18 3.52 -14.32
C SER A 13 -1.88 2.46 -13.45
N TYR A 14 -1.12 1.67 -12.69
CA TYR A 14 -1.70 0.67 -11.78
C TYR A 14 -2.24 1.26 -10.48
N PHE A 15 -2.04 2.53 -10.18
CA PHE A 15 -2.58 3.16 -8.96
C PHE A 15 -3.89 3.89 -9.25
N LEU A 16 -4.88 3.74 -8.38
CA LEU A 16 -6.15 4.45 -8.49
C LEU A 16 -5.97 5.95 -8.19
N SER A 17 -6.88 6.77 -8.70
CA SER A 17 -7.04 8.17 -8.29
C SER A 17 -7.91 8.26 -7.05
N HIS A 18 -7.72 9.30 -6.24
CA HIS A 18 -8.65 9.65 -5.15
C HIS A 18 -10.02 10.09 -5.66
N ASN A 19 -10.12 10.51 -6.92
CA ASN A 19 -11.39 10.82 -7.57
C ASN A 19 -12.02 9.54 -8.17
N PRO A 20 -13.19 9.07 -7.68
CA PRO A 20 -13.84 7.87 -8.19
C PRO A 20 -14.18 7.92 -9.68
N ASP A 21 -14.46 9.11 -10.23
CA ASP A 21 -14.81 9.27 -11.65
C ASP A 21 -13.64 8.91 -12.57
N GLU A 22 -12.41 9.17 -12.14
CA GLU A 22 -11.17 8.85 -12.88
C GLU A 22 -10.83 7.35 -12.86
N ASN A 23 -11.56 6.56 -12.09
CA ASN A 23 -11.33 5.13 -11.93
C ASN A 23 -12.33 4.25 -12.68
N LYS A 24 -13.46 4.82 -13.15
CA LYS A 24 -14.60 4.06 -13.71
C LYS A 24 -14.22 3.13 -14.85
N ASP A 25 -13.31 3.55 -15.72
CA ASP A 25 -12.89 2.78 -16.90
C ASP A 25 -11.60 1.97 -16.67
N ARG A 26 -11.05 1.98 -15.44
CA ARG A 26 -9.81 1.26 -15.15
C ARG A 26 -10.07 -0.23 -15.06
N LYS A 27 -9.35 -0.99 -15.89
CA LYS A 27 -9.44 -2.46 -15.95
C LYS A 27 -8.27 -3.18 -15.30
N LYS A 28 -7.23 -2.45 -14.90
CA LYS A 28 -5.97 -3.02 -14.39
C LYS A 28 -5.34 -2.10 -13.37
N TYR A 29 -5.25 -2.52 -12.11
CA TYR A 29 -4.74 -1.70 -11.00
C TYR A 29 -4.45 -2.53 -9.74
N PHE A 30 -3.69 -1.96 -8.81
CA PHE A 30 -3.56 -2.44 -7.42
C PHE A 30 -4.83 -2.11 -6.66
N GLY A 31 -5.45 -3.12 -6.04
CA GLY A 31 -6.71 -2.95 -5.33
C GLY A 31 -6.55 -2.03 -4.12
N ARG A 32 -7.49 -1.09 -3.96
CA ARG A 32 -7.56 -0.15 -2.81
C ARG A 32 -6.25 0.64 -2.55
N THR A 33 -5.51 0.90 -3.62
CA THR A 33 -4.29 1.71 -3.58
C THR A 33 -4.49 3.02 -4.34
N PHE A 34 -4.35 4.15 -3.65
CA PHE A 34 -4.61 5.48 -4.19
C PHE A 34 -3.32 6.29 -4.31
N LEU A 35 -3.06 6.86 -5.48
CA LEU A 35 -1.83 7.59 -5.75
C LEU A 35 -1.86 8.98 -5.10
N ASN A 36 -0.80 9.31 -4.35
CA ASN A 36 -0.62 10.64 -3.76
C ASN A 36 0.34 11.48 -4.59
N ASP A 37 1.57 10.97 -4.77
CA ASP A 37 2.63 11.69 -5.46
C ASP A 37 3.61 10.73 -6.13
N VAL A 38 4.25 11.20 -7.21
CA VAL A 38 5.31 10.46 -7.90
C VAL A 38 6.41 11.40 -8.38
N ASP A 39 7.61 11.19 -7.85
CA ASP A 39 8.84 11.71 -8.42
C ASP A 39 9.44 10.71 -9.42
N GLU A 40 9.92 11.21 -10.56
CA GLU A 40 10.52 10.40 -11.63
C GLU A 40 11.88 10.98 -12.06
N GLU A 41 12.93 10.22 -11.79
CA GLU A 41 14.30 10.55 -12.21
C GLU A 41 14.72 9.67 -13.39
N LYS A 42 15.04 10.29 -14.54
CA LYS A 42 15.45 9.57 -15.75
C LYS A 42 16.96 9.58 -15.91
N ASN A 43 17.54 8.42 -16.24
CA ASN A 43 18.94 8.35 -16.62
C ASN A 43 19.12 8.36 -18.16
N ARG A 44 20.36 8.59 -18.60
CA ARG A 44 20.75 8.60 -20.03
C ARG A 44 20.56 7.27 -20.76
N ASN A 45 20.32 6.17 -20.03
CA ASN A 45 20.20 4.82 -20.57
C ASN A 45 18.72 4.39 -20.71
N GLY A 46 17.77 5.33 -20.58
CA GLY A 46 16.33 5.07 -20.74
C GLY A 46 15.69 4.33 -19.57
N MET A 47 16.29 4.38 -18.36
CA MET A 47 15.67 3.88 -17.13
C MET A 47 15.11 5.07 -16.33
N SER A 48 13.92 4.88 -15.77
CA SER A 48 13.34 5.79 -14.79
C SER A 48 13.45 5.18 -13.40
N LEU A 49 13.84 5.97 -12.40
CA LEU A 49 13.66 5.67 -10.99
C LEU A 49 12.39 6.39 -10.52
N LEU A 50 11.39 5.62 -10.10
CA LEU A 50 10.17 6.14 -9.51
C LEU A 50 10.29 6.15 -8.00
N ARG A 51 9.90 7.25 -7.37
CA ARG A 51 9.64 7.37 -5.93
C ARG A 51 8.17 7.72 -5.78
N ILE A 52 7.39 6.76 -5.27
CA ILE A 52 5.93 6.83 -5.25
C ILE A 52 5.45 6.93 -3.80
N SER A 53 4.57 7.88 -3.54
CA SER A 53 3.75 7.95 -2.32
C SER A 53 2.31 7.58 -2.68
N CYS A 54 1.67 6.75 -1.88
CA CYS A 54 0.31 6.28 -2.09
C CYS A 54 -0.31 5.80 -0.77
N ASP A 55 -1.63 5.83 -0.70
CA ASP A 55 -2.39 5.26 0.40
C ASP A 55 -2.79 3.83 0.07
N CYS A 56 -2.66 2.93 1.05
CA CYS A 56 -3.17 1.57 0.98
C CYS A 56 -4.27 1.42 2.03
N ALA A 57 -5.44 0.92 1.64
CA ALA A 57 -6.46 0.64 2.64
C ALA A 57 -6.04 -0.59 3.48
N TRP A 58 -6.02 -0.41 4.80
CA TRP A 58 -5.64 -1.42 5.80
C TRP A 58 -4.18 -1.80 5.82
N SER A 59 -3.61 -2.28 4.70
CA SER A 59 -2.23 -2.72 4.67
C SER A 59 -1.66 -2.76 3.25
N ALA A 60 -0.35 -2.55 3.12
CA ALA A 60 0.36 -2.71 1.86
C ALA A 60 0.35 -4.18 1.41
N ASP A 61 0.33 -5.12 2.35
CA ASP A 61 0.24 -6.55 2.07
C ASP A 61 -1.02 -6.92 1.30
N SER A 62 -2.18 -6.57 1.86
CA SER A 62 -3.49 -6.87 1.28
C SER A 62 -3.73 -6.10 -0.03
N CYS A 63 -3.17 -4.90 -0.17
CA CYS A 63 -3.35 -4.09 -1.37
C CYS A 63 -2.40 -4.49 -2.51
N MET A 64 -1.14 -4.85 -2.20
CA MET A 64 -0.09 -4.99 -3.19
C MET A 64 0.71 -6.28 -3.14
N VAL A 65 0.92 -6.92 -1.98
CA VAL A 65 1.82 -8.09 -1.89
C VAL A 65 1.04 -9.38 -2.19
N GLU A 66 0.13 -9.78 -1.31
CA GLU A 66 -0.87 -10.82 -1.62
C GLU A 66 -1.80 -10.32 -2.74
N GLY A 67 -2.17 -9.04 -2.64
CA GLY A 67 -3.06 -8.35 -3.54
C GLY A 67 -4.54 -8.56 -3.21
N TYR A 68 -5.35 -7.59 -3.58
CA TYR A 68 -6.78 -7.60 -3.29
C TYR A 68 -7.50 -8.65 -4.17
N GLN A 69 -8.48 -9.34 -3.59
CA GLN A 69 -9.36 -10.23 -4.36
C GLN A 69 -10.64 -9.48 -4.73
N SER A 70 -11.12 -9.65 -5.97
CA SER A 70 -12.40 -9.07 -6.42
C SER A 70 -13.49 -10.13 -6.38
N ASP A 71 -14.69 -9.71 -5.99
CA ASP A 71 -15.88 -10.57 -5.85
C ASP A 71 -16.55 -10.92 -7.21
N GLY A 72 -15.81 -10.89 -8.32
CA GLY A 72 -16.29 -11.33 -9.64
C GLY A 72 -16.34 -10.25 -10.74
N THR A 73 -15.50 -9.22 -10.69
CA THR A 73 -15.43 -8.18 -11.75
C THR A 73 -14.44 -8.53 -12.88
N GLU A 74 -14.66 -7.99 -14.09
CA GLU A 74 -13.74 -8.08 -15.27
C GLU A 74 -12.45 -7.22 -15.10
N VAL A 75 -11.98 -7.03 -13.86
CA VAL A 75 -10.80 -6.22 -13.54
C VAL A 75 -9.61 -7.13 -13.25
N GLU A 76 -8.48 -6.86 -13.89
CA GLU A 76 -7.20 -7.48 -13.55
C GLU A 76 -6.60 -6.79 -12.32
N LEU A 77 -6.80 -7.38 -11.15
CA LEU A 77 -6.12 -6.92 -9.94
C LEU A 77 -4.64 -7.32 -9.93
N MET A 78 -3.83 -6.30 -9.72
CA MET A 78 -2.38 -6.39 -9.67
C MET A 78 -1.90 -6.67 -8.26
N ASN A 79 -0.82 -7.44 -8.19
CA ASN A 79 0.07 -7.49 -7.04
C ASN A 79 1.50 -7.14 -7.50
N LEU A 80 2.43 -7.01 -6.56
CA LEU A 80 3.80 -6.58 -6.84
C LEU A 80 4.49 -7.56 -7.78
N GLU A 81 4.30 -8.87 -7.64
CA GLU A 81 4.90 -9.86 -8.53
C GLU A 81 4.48 -9.67 -9.99
N LYS A 82 3.16 -9.54 -10.23
CA LYS A 82 2.61 -9.28 -11.57
C LYS A 82 3.13 -7.96 -12.13
N ALA A 83 3.12 -6.89 -11.32
CA ALA A 83 3.55 -5.56 -11.74
C ALA A 83 5.06 -5.50 -12.03
N ILE A 84 5.88 -6.12 -11.18
CA ILE A 84 7.33 -6.24 -11.35
C ILE A 84 7.66 -6.91 -12.68
N LYS A 85 6.98 -8.01 -12.99
CA LYS A 85 7.16 -8.74 -14.25
C LYS A 85 6.70 -7.92 -15.45
N ALA A 86 5.49 -7.36 -15.41
CA ALA A 86 4.92 -6.58 -16.51
C ALA A 86 5.77 -5.35 -16.84
N CYS A 87 6.20 -4.64 -15.80
CA CYS A 87 6.94 -3.40 -15.91
C CYS A 87 8.47 -3.57 -15.93
N GLU A 88 9.00 -4.80 -15.97
CA GLU A 88 10.45 -5.06 -16.00
C GLU A 88 11.20 -4.33 -14.88
N VAL A 89 10.64 -4.35 -13.66
CA VAL A 89 11.22 -3.68 -12.50
C VAL A 89 12.55 -4.34 -12.15
N ARG A 90 13.59 -3.53 -11.91
CA ARG A 90 14.94 -4.04 -11.59
C ARG A 90 15.13 -4.37 -10.13
N ARG A 91 14.61 -3.50 -9.26
CA ARG A 91 14.62 -3.63 -7.81
C ARG A 91 13.47 -2.82 -7.23
N LEU A 92 12.98 -3.20 -6.06
CA LEU A 92 11.90 -2.49 -5.39
C LEU A 92 12.21 -2.39 -3.91
N THR A 93 11.84 -1.25 -3.32
CA THR A 93 11.77 -1.07 -1.87
C THR A 93 10.46 -0.38 -1.54
N LEU A 94 9.64 -1.03 -0.73
CA LEU A 94 8.39 -0.52 -0.18
C LEU A 94 8.56 -0.41 1.33
N ARG A 95 7.99 0.66 1.89
CA ARG A 95 7.81 0.83 3.32
C ARG A 95 6.43 1.44 3.55
N SER A 96 5.68 0.87 4.47
CA SER A 96 4.46 1.42 5.06
C SER A 96 4.68 1.61 6.55
N TYR A 97 4.16 2.68 7.14
CA TYR A 97 4.37 3.00 8.56
C TYR A 97 3.08 3.58 9.12
N GLU A 98 2.38 2.79 9.93
CA GLU A 98 1.05 3.10 10.44
C GLU A 98 1.06 3.09 11.98
N PRO A 99 1.60 4.15 12.62
CA PRO A 99 1.78 4.19 14.07
C PRO A 99 0.44 4.18 14.83
N GLY A 100 -0.64 4.74 14.25
CA GLY A 100 -1.97 4.72 14.87
C GLY A 100 -2.64 3.35 14.89
N ILE A 101 -2.22 2.42 14.03
CA ILE A 101 -2.67 1.02 14.04
C ILE A 101 -1.57 0.10 14.63
N GLY A 102 -0.39 0.67 14.92
CA GLY A 102 0.68 0.00 15.65
C GLY A 102 1.51 -0.97 14.81
N PHE A 103 1.65 -0.77 13.49
CA PHE A 103 2.47 -1.66 12.67
C PHE A 103 3.29 -0.93 11.59
N GLU A 104 4.35 -1.58 11.10
CA GLU A 104 5.04 -1.18 9.88
C GLU A 104 5.28 -2.38 8.96
N GLU A 105 5.24 -2.12 7.66
CA GLU A 105 5.43 -3.14 6.62
C GLU A 105 6.57 -2.74 5.70
N SER A 106 7.26 -3.73 5.16
CA SER A 106 8.24 -3.52 4.11
C SER A 106 8.21 -4.61 3.07
N ALA A 107 8.52 -4.26 1.83
CA ALA A 107 8.74 -5.23 0.78
C ALA A 107 9.97 -4.90 -0.05
N THR A 108 10.73 -5.92 -0.45
CA THR A 108 11.91 -5.76 -1.29
C THR A 108 11.95 -6.77 -2.43
N TYR A 109 12.60 -6.38 -3.52
CA TYR A 109 12.86 -7.24 -4.68
C TYR A 109 14.16 -6.79 -5.35
N ASP A 110 14.96 -7.72 -5.88
CA ASP A 110 16.16 -7.41 -6.66
C ASP A 110 16.41 -8.47 -7.74
N ALA A 111 16.13 -8.11 -9.00
CA ALA A 111 16.24 -9.00 -10.16
C ALA A 111 17.64 -9.58 -10.38
N SER A 112 18.68 -8.98 -9.79
CA SER A 112 20.08 -9.41 -9.91
C SER A 112 20.54 -10.39 -8.84
N LYS A 113 19.74 -10.56 -7.78
CA LYS A 113 20.06 -11.42 -6.64
C LYS A 113 19.02 -12.52 -6.51
N ASP A 114 17.84 -12.13 -6.05
CA ASP A 114 16.76 -13.01 -5.66
C ASP A 114 15.47 -12.47 -6.30
N LYS A 115 14.85 -13.28 -7.16
CA LYS A 115 13.74 -12.87 -8.01
C LYS A 115 12.39 -13.08 -7.35
N GLU A 116 12.37 -13.10 -6.02
CA GLU A 116 11.19 -13.20 -5.19
C GLU A 116 10.93 -11.86 -4.48
N VAL A 117 9.65 -11.55 -4.26
CA VAL A 117 9.26 -10.42 -3.41
C VAL A 117 9.38 -10.88 -1.96
N LYS A 118 10.23 -10.21 -1.19
CA LYS A 118 10.36 -10.44 0.25
C LYS A 118 9.52 -9.43 0.97
N TYR A 119 8.66 -9.90 1.87
CA TYR A 119 7.76 -9.07 2.65
C TYR A 119 7.97 -9.35 4.14
N GLU A 120 7.96 -8.28 4.94
CA GLU A 120 8.05 -8.33 6.39
C GLU A 120 7.05 -7.34 6.98
N SER A 121 6.39 -7.74 8.06
CA SER A 121 5.58 -6.89 8.89
C SER A 121 6.00 -7.04 10.34
N ARG A 122 5.92 -5.96 11.10
CA ARG A 122 6.18 -5.98 12.53
C ARG A 122 5.31 -4.97 13.26
N ASP A 123 5.02 -5.29 14.51
CA ASP A 123 4.38 -4.36 15.41
C ASP A 123 5.34 -3.23 15.79
N LEU A 124 4.77 -2.07 16.02
CA LEU A 124 5.42 -0.88 16.55
C LEU A 124 5.19 -0.81 18.05
N TYR A 125 6.09 -0.10 18.74
CA TYR A 125 5.79 0.34 20.10
C TYR A 125 4.65 1.36 20.06
N PRO A 126 3.78 1.38 21.09
CA PRO A 126 2.74 2.41 21.20
C PRO A 126 3.34 3.81 21.06
N ASP A 127 2.76 4.62 20.18
CA ASP A 127 3.13 6.02 20.00
C ASP A 127 2.10 6.90 20.73
N PRO A 128 2.49 7.58 21.82
CA PRO A 128 1.57 8.48 22.54
C PRO A 128 0.99 9.60 21.66
N GLY A 129 1.63 9.95 20.55
CA GLY A 129 1.12 10.92 19.59
C GLY A 129 -0.04 10.39 18.73
N CYS A 130 -0.30 9.09 18.76
CA CYS A 130 -1.40 8.44 18.07
C CYS A 130 -2.48 7.91 19.02
N GLU A 131 -2.36 8.18 20.33
CA GLU A 131 -3.37 7.80 21.32
C GLU A 131 -4.69 8.55 21.04
N CYS A 132 -5.78 7.81 20.88
CA CYS A 132 -7.13 8.34 20.77
C CYS A 132 -8.10 7.51 21.61
N LEU A 133 -9.22 8.13 22.00
CA LEU A 133 -10.32 7.40 22.62
C LEU A 133 -10.91 6.45 21.58
N ASP A 134 -10.96 5.16 21.90
CA ASP A 134 -11.65 4.21 21.04
C ASP A 134 -13.16 4.49 21.09
N ASP A 135 -13.84 4.41 19.94
CA ASP A 135 -15.28 4.67 19.86
C ASP A 135 -16.11 3.71 20.75
N ASP A 136 -15.56 2.51 21.01
CA ASP A 136 -16.14 1.48 21.87
C ASP A 136 -15.64 1.57 23.34
N GLU A 137 -14.78 2.53 23.67
CA GLU A 137 -14.29 2.73 25.03
C GLU A 137 -15.40 3.25 25.94
N SER A 138 -15.74 2.49 26.99
CA SER A 138 -16.77 2.88 27.95
C SER A 138 -16.19 3.18 29.32
N ASP A 139 -16.66 4.27 29.94
CA ASP A 139 -16.44 4.52 31.35
C ASP A 139 -17.35 3.60 32.19
N ASP A 140 -16.76 2.51 32.70
CA ASP A 140 -17.41 1.53 33.56
C ASP A 140 -18.01 2.14 34.85
N GLN A 141 -17.62 3.36 35.24
CA GLN A 141 -18.17 4.02 36.44
C GLN A 141 -19.64 4.44 36.30
N LYS A 142 -20.20 4.53 35.08
CA LYS A 142 -21.62 4.86 34.88
C LYS A 142 -22.59 3.72 35.19
N ASN A 143 -22.12 2.47 35.29
CA ASN A 143 -22.98 1.31 35.54
C ASN A 143 -23.23 1.04 37.04
N GLY A 144 -22.50 1.72 37.96
CA GLY A 144 -22.63 1.53 39.41
C GLY A 144 -23.70 2.38 40.12
N GLN A 145 -24.35 3.34 39.44
CA GLN A 145 -25.32 4.25 40.08
C GLN A 145 -26.79 3.86 39.89
N LYS A 146 -27.10 2.75 39.19
CA LYS A 146 -28.49 2.30 38.99
C LYS A 146 -28.99 1.24 39.98
N GLU A 147 -28.18 0.77 40.93
CA GLU A 147 -28.59 -0.26 41.90
C GLU A 147 -28.90 0.26 43.32
N MET A 148 -29.03 1.59 43.52
CA MET A 148 -29.41 2.16 44.84
C MET A 148 -30.52 3.21 44.75
N GLN A 149 -31.67 2.86 44.15
CA GLN A 149 -32.95 3.54 44.39
C GLN A 149 -34.08 2.54 44.57
#